data_AF-A0A5C3P920-F1
#
_entry.id   AF-A0A5C3P920-F1
#
_cell.length_a   1.000
_cell.length_b   1.000
_cell.length_c   1.000
_cell.angle_alpha   90.00
_cell.angle_beta   90.00
_cell.angle_gamma   90.00
#
_symmetry.space_group_name_H-M   'P 1'
#
loop_
_entity.id
_entity.type
_entity.pdbx_description
1 polymer ?
#
loop_
_entity_poly.entity_id
_entity_poly.type
_entity_poly.pdbx_seq_one_letter_code
_entity_poly.pdbx_strand_id
1 'polypeptide(L)'
;MTQSQHPKLPSVLPSVPALQDVDTTPEQVNAGMARVTNPTETPIFICAMQNCSRLFPSRERLMAHRKRDHDTEDQDDIITWNE
;
A
#
# COMPACT_ATOMS: atom_id res chain seq x y z
N MET A 1 -29.97 -12.66 -5.34
CA MET A 1 -28.92 -12.25 -4.37
C MET A 1 -27.91 -13.39 -4.29
N THR A 2 -26.84 -13.33 -5.07
CA THR A 2 -25.81 -14.38 -5.11
C THR A 2 -24.76 -14.06 -4.05
N GLN A 3 -24.75 -14.83 -2.95
CA GLN A 3 -23.69 -14.72 -1.94
C GLN A 3 -22.37 -15.26 -2.52
N SER A 4 -21.34 -14.42 -2.56
CA SER A 4 -19.97 -14.83 -2.87
C SER A 4 -19.42 -15.65 -1.71
N GLN A 5 -19.19 -16.94 -1.94
CA GLN A 5 -18.64 -17.85 -0.94
C GLN A 5 -17.13 -17.58 -0.80
N HIS A 6 -16.68 -17.15 0.38
CA HIS A 6 -15.25 -16.92 0.63
C HIS A 6 -14.48 -18.26 0.59
N PRO A 7 -13.41 -18.39 -0.19
CA PRO A 7 -12.57 -19.59 -0.19
C PRO A 7 -11.87 -19.73 1.16
N LYS A 8 -12.05 -20.89 1.82
CA LYS A 8 -11.33 -21.25 3.05
C LYS A 8 -9.93 -21.74 2.68
N LEU A 9 -8.94 -20.86 2.77
CA LEU A 9 -7.54 -21.24 2.59
C LEU A 9 -6.95 -21.73 3.92
N PRO A 10 -6.04 -22.73 3.91
CA PRO A 10 -5.35 -23.20 5.10
C PRO A 10 -4.36 -22.14 5.62
N SER A 11 -4.04 -22.19 6.92
CA SER A 11 -3.13 -21.23 7.58
C SER A 11 -1.71 -21.24 7.00
N VAL A 12 -1.31 -22.34 6.37
CA VAL A 12 -0.05 -22.48 5.64
C VAL A 12 -0.39 -23.12 4.31
N LEU A 13 -0.13 -22.40 3.23
CA LEU A 13 -0.23 -22.98 1.89
C LEU A 13 1.00 -23.89 1.66
N PRO A 14 0.82 -25.08 1.08
CA PRO A 14 1.95 -25.95 0.75
C PRO A 14 2.85 -25.24 -0.25
N SER A 15 4.17 -25.28 0.01
CA SER A 15 5.17 -24.73 -0.89
C SER A 15 5.19 -25.56 -2.18
N VAL A 16 4.75 -24.95 -3.28
CA VAL A 16 4.92 -25.51 -4.64
C VAL A 16 6.12 -24.83 -5.31
N PRO A 17 6.94 -25.57 -6.08
CA PRO A 17 7.98 -24.98 -6.89
C PRO A 17 7.38 -23.90 -7.81
N ALA A 18 8.03 -22.74 -7.91
CA ALA A 18 7.62 -21.72 -8.85
C ALA A 18 7.72 -22.28 -10.27
N LEU A 19 6.61 -22.28 -11.00
CA LEU A 19 6.62 -22.64 -12.42
C LEU A 19 7.20 -21.46 -13.21
N GLN A 20 8.08 -21.75 -14.16
CA GLN A 20 8.55 -20.75 -15.10
C GLN A 20 7.38 -20.32 -15.99
N ASP A 21 7.17 -19.01 -16.09
CA ASP A 21 6.18 -18.45 -16.98
C ASP A 21 6.59 -18.69 -18.44
N VAL A 22 5.69 -19.27 -19.23
CA VAL A 22 5.91 -19.64 -20.65
C VAL A 22 4.99 -18.90 -21.62
N ASP A 23 4.04 -18.13 -21.09
CA ASP A 23 2.97 -17.50 -21.87
C ASP A 23 3.12 -15.98 -21.95
N THR A 24 3.61 -15.35 -20.88
CA THR A 24 3.74 -13.90 -20.78
C THR A 24 4.88 -13.42 -21.68
N THR A 25 4.54 -12.58 -22.66
CA THR A 25 5.54 -12.01 -23.56
C THR A 25 6.38 -10.94 -22.85
N PRO A 26 7.63 -10.71 -23.28
CA PRO A 26 8.47 -9.64 -22.74
C PRO A 26 7.81 -8.25 -22.85
N GLU A 27 6.99 -8.06 -23.88
CA GLU A 27 6.24 -6.82 -24.11
C GLU A 27 5.11 -6.66 -23.08
N GLN A 28 4.43 -7.73 -22.68
CA GLN A 28 3.41 -7.70 -21.62
C GLN A 28 4.03 -7.44 -20.25
N VAL A 29 5.24 -7.95 -19.98
CA VAL A 29 6.00 -7.63 -18.77
C VAL A 29 6.39 -6.15 -18.75
N ASN A 30 6.93 -5.64 -19.87
CA ASN A 30 7.34 -4.24 -19.99
C ASN A 30 6.17 -3.26 -20.08
N ALA A 31 4.98 -3.72 -20.45
CA ALA A 31 3.76 -2.92 -20.47
C ALA A 31 3.30 -2.46 -19.08
N GLY A 32 3.96 -2.94 -18.00
CA GLY A 32 3.95 -2.31 -16.68
C GLY A 32 2.56 -1.96 -16.17
N MET A 33 1.83 -2.93 -15.60
CA MET A 33 0.52 -2.67 -14.99
C MET A 33 0.56 -1.65 -13.84
N ALA A 34 1.74 -1.41 -13.28
CA ALA A 34 1.99 -0.40 -12.27
C ALA A 34 2.90 0.69 -12.83
N ARG A 35 2.51 1.96 -12.64
CA ARG A 35 3.39 3.09 -12.92
C ARG A 35 4.57 3.01 -11.95
N VAL A 36 5.75 2.69 -12.47
CA VAL A 36 7.00 2.88 -11.72
C VAL A 36 7.10 4.37 -11.45
N THR A 37 6.92 4.74 -10.19
CA THR A 37 6.89 6.12 -9.75
C THR A 37 8.02 6.33 -8.76
N ASN A 38 8.70 7.45 -8.89
CA ASN A 38 9.74 7.82 -7.95
C ASN A 38 9.10 8.34 -6.65
N PRO A 39 9.80 8.23 -5.50
CA PRO A 39 9.35 8.86 -4.25
C PRO A 39 9.00 10.34 -4.43
N THR A 40 9.76 11.06 -5.27
CA THR A 40 9.52 12.46 -5.62
C THR A 40 8.23 12.70 -6.41
N GLU A 41 7.77 11.72 -7.19
CA GLU A 41 6.56 11.81 -8.01
C GLU A 41 5.31 11.36 -7.25
N THR A 42 5.46 10.44 -6.30
CA THR A 42 4.37 9.98 -5.41
C THR A 42 4.82 10.01 -3.95
N PRO A 43 4.85 11.20 -3.33
CA PRO A 43 5.19 11.30 -1.92
C PRO A 43 4.12 10.58 -1.08
N ILE A 44 4.57 9.60 -0.29
CA ILE A 44 3.74 8.89 0.67
C ILE A 44 4.03 9.45 2.06
N PHE A 45 2.98 9.91 2.72
CA PHE A 45 3.01 10.42 4.09
C PHE A 45 2.32 9.41 4.99
N ILE A 46 3.00 8.95 6.04
CA ILE A 46 2.51 7.91 6.94
C ILE A 46 2.31 8.51 8.33
N CYS A 47 1.13 8.28 8.92
CA CYS A 47 0.84 8.67 10.30
C CYS A 47 1.56 7.70 11.26
N ALA A 48 2.60 8.16 11.94
CA ALA A 48 3.40 7.31 12.84
C ALA A 48 2.88 7.28 14.30
N MET A 49 1.67 7.81 14.54
CA MET A 49 1.03 7.68 15.85
C MET A 49 0.65 6.23 16.17
N GLN A 50 0.62 5.94 17.48
CA GLN A 50 0.27 4.63 18.00
C GLN A 50 -1.07 4.14 17.41
N ASN A 51 -1.01 2.97 16.79
CA ASN A 51 -2.14 2.23 16.22
C ASN A 51 -2.81 2.88 14.99
N CYS A 52 -2.15 3.78 14.27
CA CYS A 52 -2.73 4.36 13.04
C CYS A 52 -2.08 3.84 11.75
N SER A 53 -0.79 4.12 11.54
CA SER A 53 -0.01 3.70 10.36
C SER A 53 -0.71 3.90 9.00
N ARG A 54 -1.64 4.87 8.91
CA ARG A 54 -2.39 5.17 7.69
C ARG A 54 -1.53 5.95 6.72
N LEU A 55 -1.64 5.61 5.43
CA LEU A 55 -0.90 6.23 4.34
C LEU A 55 -1.75 7.28 3.64
N PHE A 56 -1.13 8.41 3.32
CA PHE A 56 -1.77 9.54 2.67
C PHE A 56 -0.90 10.06 1.52
N PRO A 57 -1.51 10.50 0.41
CA PRO A 57 -0.77 11.02 -0.75
C PRO A 57 -0.33 12.48 -0.57
N SER A 58 -0.69 13.13 0.53
CA SER A 58 -0.40 14.55 0.77
C SER A 58 -0.37 14.84 2.27
N ARG A 59 0.51 15.77 2.67
CA ARG A 59 0.64 16.22 4.06
C ARG A 59 -0.66 16.77 4.63
N GLU A 60 -1.41 17.55 3.83
CA GLU A 60 -2.68 18.15 4.26
C GLU A 60 -3.72 17.08 4.65
N ARG A 61 -3.80 15.97 3.90
CA ARG A 61 -4.71 14.87 4.21
C ARG A 61 -4.31 14.14 5.49
N LEU A 62 -3.00 13.96 5.71
CA LEU A 62 -2.50 13.38 6.95
C LEU A 62 -2.81 14.29 8.15
N MET A 63 -2.61 15.60 8.05
CA MET A 63 -2.95 16.56 9.11
C MET A 63 -4.46 16.57 9.41
N ALA A 64 -5.31 16.55 8.37
CA ALA A 64 -6.75 16.46 8.55
C ALA A 64 -7.18 15.15 9.23
N HIS A 65 -6.51 14.04 8.94
CA HIS A 65 -6.72 12.80 9.66
C HIS A 65 -6.24 12.89 11.11
N ARG A 66 -5.06 13.48 11.36
CA ARG A 66 -4.48 13.69 12.70
C ARG A 66 -5.47 14.42 13.61
N LYS A 67 -6.04 15.51 13.11
CA LYS A 67 -7.04 16.32 13.81
C LYS A 67 -8.36 15.57 14.09
N ARG A 68 -8.74 14.60 13.26
CA ARG A 68 -10.03 13.91 13.36
C ARG A 68 -9.98 12.61 14.16
N ASP A 69 -8.90 11.84 14.01
CA ASP A 69 -8.73 10.52 14.66
C ASP A 69 -7.94 10.62 15.98
N HIS A 70 -7.07 11.64 16.12
CA HIS A 70 -6.13 11.72 17.23
C HIS A 70 -6.19 13.04 18.03
N ASP A 71 -7.00 14.02 17.59
CA ASP A 71 -7.15 15.34 18.24
C ASP A 71 -5.81 16.07 18.51
N THR A 72 -4.79 15.80 17.69
CA THR A 72 -3.46 16.43 17.82
C THR A 72 -3.04 17.08 16.50
N GLU A 73 -2.39 18.24 16.62
CA GLU A 73 -1.85 19.04 15.51
C GLU A 73 -0.32 18.95 15.43
N ASP A 74 0.28 18.05 16.21
CA ASP A 74 1.73 17.90 16.27
C ASP A 74 2.29 17.42 14.92
N GLN A 75 3.54 17.77 14.61
CA GLN A 75 4.17 17.46 13.33
C GLN A 75 5.34 16.49 13.46
N ASP A 76 5.69 16.08 14.68
CA ASP A 76 6.87 15.24 14.95
C ASP A 76 6.75 13.79 14.41
N ASP A 77 5.54 13.22 14.38
CA ASP A 77 5.32 11.79 14.03
C ASP A 77 4.91 11.53 12.57
N ILE A 78 5.60 12.14 11.61
CA ILE A 78 5.31 11.95 10.18
C ILE A 78 6.48 11.24 9.52
N ILE A 79 6.27 9.99 9.11
CA ILE A 79 7.24 9.25 8.31
C ILE A 79 6.94 9.55 6.83
N THR A 80 7.92 10.05 6.09
CA THR A 80 7.80 10.24 4.65
C THR A 80 8.67 9.23 3.91
N TRP A 81 8.18 8.71 2.78
CA TRP A 81 8.97 7.81 1.94
C TRP A 81 9.98 8.56 1.04
N ASN A 82 10.16 9.87 1.23
CA ASN A 82 11.03 10.73 0.39
C ASN A 82 12.44 10.95 0.96
N GLU A 83 12.77 10.37 2.11
CA GLU A 83 14.03 10.59 2.82
C GLU A 83 14.90 9.32 2.89
#